data_AF-A0A7R7J8A8-F1
#
_entry.id   AF-A0A7R7J8A8-F1
#
_cell.length_a   1.000
_cell.length_b   1.000
_cell.length_c   1.000
_cell.angle_alpha   90.00
_cell.angle_beta   90.00
_cell.angle_gamma   90.00
#
_symmetry.space_group_name_H-M   'P 1'
#
loop_
_entity.id
_entity.type
_entity.pdbx_description
1 polymer ?
#
loop_
_entity_poly.entity_id
_entity_poly.type
_entity_poly.pdbx_seq_one_letter_code
_entity_poly.pdbx_strand_id
1 'polypeptide(L)'
;MTKKQNEKRMFLTSGVSYFVIFFLAIYANFFVIEAIKNAPLEVVFSQSNIVERGIAALMLTVLFDVIVACTLYTLFKPNSLTIASTLFRLIHALFLAVATVSLVNSLSFHSEGLILDGINRFNSIWMLGLAFFGIHLILLSMIVPAPTSIRSFLFLGGLAYFIDTILHLTFSAYSDYAFSLLLFVAIPTVVGEFSLAVWFIKQGTQSKVAQ
;
A
#
# COMPACT_ATOMS: atom_id res chain seq x y z
N MET A 1 31.79 0.33 -6.38
CA MET A 1 30.79 1.43 -6.54
C MET A 1 30.94 2.41 -5.40
N THR A 2 30.79 3.71 -5.65
CA THR A 2 30.91 4.73 -4.59
C THR A 2 29.63 4.79 -3.75
N LYS A 3 29.72 5.18 -2.46
CA LYS A 3 28.55 5.32 -1.56
C LYS A 3 27.40 6.12 -2.20
N LYS A 4 27.74 7.21 -2.89
CA LYS A 4 26.81 8.08 -3.61
C LYS A 4 26.11 7.40 -4.80
N GLN A 5 26.79 6.50 -5.51
CA GLN A 5 26.16 5.72 -6.60
C GLN A 5 25.15 4.71 -6.05
N ASN A 6 25.45 4.11 -4.89
CA ASN A 6 24.53 3.20 -4.23
C ASN A 6 23.27 3.94 -3.76
N GLU A 7 23.41 5.08 -3.08
CA GLU A 7 22.27 5.91 -2.64
C GLU A 7 21.33 6.29 -3.80
N LYS A 8 21.87 6.70 -4.95
CA LYS A 8 21.06 6.99 -6.15
C LYS A 8 20.26 5.79 -6.63
N ARG A 9 20.89 4.61 -6.68
CA ARG A 9 20.18 3.37 -7.05
C ARG A 9 19.07 3.07 -6.06
N MET A 10 19.30 3.26 -4.76
CA MET A 10 18.27 3.03 -3.74
C MET A 10 17.09 3.98 -3.87
N PHE A 11 17.34 5.26 -4.15
CA PHE A 11 16.28 6.21 -4.48
C PHE A 11 15.48 5.78 -5.72
N LEU A 12 16.16 5.38 -6.80
CA LEU A 12 15.49 4.92 -8.01
C LEU A 12 14.67 3.65 -7.77
N THR A 13 15.25 2.65 -7.08
CA THR A 13 14.57 1.42 -6.70
C THR A 13 13.33 1.70 -5.85
N SER A 14 13.44 2.58 -4.85
CA SER A 14 12.30 2.97 -4.01
C SER A 14 11.19 3.60 -4.86
N GLY A 15 11.50 4.63 -5.64
CA GLY A 15 10.51 5.35 -6.44
C GLY A 15 9.83 4.47 -7.50
N VAL A 16 10.57 3.60 -8.19
CA VAL A 16 9.99 2.64 -9.14
C VAL A 16 9.11 1.62 -8.42
N SER A 17 9.56 1.09 -7.27
CA SER A 17 8.78 0.14 -6.47
C SER A 17 7.44 0.75 -6.01
N TYR A 18 7.42 2.02 -5.59
CA TYR A 18 6.18 2.72 -5.25
C TYR A 18 5.21 2.79 -6.43
N PHE A 19 5.68 3.07 -7.65
CA PHE A 19 4.81 3.04 -8.82
C PHE A 19 4.27 1.64 -9.13
N VAL A 20 5.13 0.62 -9.03
CA VAL A 20 4.70 -0.76 -9.25
C VAL A 20 3.60 -1.14 -8.25
N ILE A 21 3.78 -0.85 -6.96
CA ILE A 21 2.76 -1.03 -5.91
C ILE A 21 1.46 -0.31 -6.28
N PHE A 22 1.56 0.97 -6.67
CA PHE A 22 0.39 1.81 -6.98
C PHE A 22 -0.50 1.18 -8.06
N PHE A 23 0.10 0.77 -9.18
CA PHE A 23 -0.65 0.17 -10.28
C PHE A 23 -1.14 -1.25 -9.96
N LEU A 24 -0.34 -2.08 -9.27
CA LEU A 24 -0.74 -3.43 -8.90
C LEU A 24 -1.90 -3.43 -7.88
N ALA A 25 -1.85 -2.55 -6.88
CA ALA A 25 -2.90 -2.44 -5.87
C ALA A 25 -4.22 -1.93 -6.48
N ILE A 26 -4.17 -0.93 -7.36
CA ILE A 26 -5.35 -0.44 -8.09
C ILE A 26 -5.93 -1.56 -8.96
N TYR A 27 -5.08 -2.28 -9.72
CA TYR A 27 -5.52 -3.39 -10.54
C TYR A 27 -6.20 -4.48 -9.72
N ALA A 28 -5.53 -4.97 -8.67
CA ALA A 28 -6.07 -6.02 -7.81
C ALA A 28 -7.40 -5.61 -7.18
N ASN A 29 -7.49 -4.41 -6.60
CA ASN A 29 -8.69 -3.97 -5.91
C ASN A 29 -9.86 -3.71 -6.87
N PHE A 30 -9.68 -2.85 -7.87
CA PHE A 30 -10.79 -2.36 -8.69
C PHE A 30 -11.16 -3.28 -9.86
N PHE A 31 -10.26 -4.13 -10.34
CA PHE A 31 -10.53 -5.03 -11.46
C PHE A 31 -10.70 -6.49 -11.05
N VAL A 32 -10.20 -6.89 -9.88
CA VAL A 32 -10.32 -8.30 -9.44
C VAL A 32 -11.23 -8.42 -8.22
N ILE A 33 -10.95 -7.72 -7.11
CA ILE A 33 -11.79 -7.81 -5.91
C ILE A 33 -13.21 -7.32 -6.19
N GLU A 34 -13.38 -6.16 -6.83
CA GLU A 34 -14.71 -5.67 -7.21
C GLU A 34 -15.42 -6.57 -8.24
N ALA A 35 -14.68 -7.19 -9.17
CA ALA A 35 -15.27 -8.15 -10.11
C ALA A 35 -15.80 -9.40 -9.38
N ILE A 36 -15.01 -9.95 -8.45
CA ILE A 36 -15.44 -11.08 -7.61
C ILE A 36 -16.65 -10.68 -6.77
N LYS A 37 -16.70 -9.48 -6.18
CA LYS A 37 -17.86 -9.02 -5.41
C LYS A 37 -19.15 -8.95 -6.23
N ASN A 38 -19.05 -8.55 -7.50
CA ASN A 38 -20.21 -8.36 -8.37
C ASN A 38 -20.74 -9.68 -8.96
N ALA A 39 -19.87 -10.63 -9.27
CA ALA A 39 -20.25 -11.93 -9.82
C ALA A 39 -19.33 -13.06 -9.30
N PRO A 40 -19.48 -13.48 -8.02
CA PRO A 40 -18.50 -14.33 -7.36
C PRO A 40 -18.28 -15.68 -8.05
N LEU A 41 -19.36 -16.40 -8.36
CA LEU A 41 -19.26 -17.73 -8.98
C LEU A 41 -18.74 -17.65 -10.43
N GLU A 42 -19.21 -16.67 -11.20
CA GLU A 42 -18.79 -16.51 -12.60
C GLU A 42 -17.30 -16.15 -12.68
N VAL A 43 -16.86 -15.13 -11.92
CA VAL A 43 -15.48 -14.66 -11.98
C VAL A 43 -14.51 -15.74 -11.46
N VAL A 44 -14.88 -16.44 -10.38
CA VAL A 44 -14.03 -17.48 -9.80
C VAL A 44 -13.89 -18.70 -10.70
N PHE A 45 -14.99 -19.21 -11.27
CA PHE A 45 -14.98 -20.49 -11.98
C PHE A 45 -14.90 -20.37 -13.50
N SER A 46 -15.37 -19.25 -14.07
CA SER A 46 -15.41 -19.04 -15.53
C SER A 46 -14.34 -18.06 -16.01
N GLN A 47 -13.74 -17.26 -15.10
CA GLN A 47 -12.75 -16.23 -15.42
C GLN A 47 -11.47 -16.37 -14.59
N SER A 48 -10.99 -17.62 -14.39
CA SER A 48 -9.83 -17.93 -13.53
C SER A 48 -8.58 -17.08 -13.83
N ASN A 49 -8.34 -16.74 -15.10
CA ASN A 49 -7.24 -15.88 -15.54
C ASN A 49 -7.25 -14.48 -14.86
N ILE A 50 -8.41 -13.91 -14.54
CA ILE A 50 -8.51 -12.61 -13.87
C ILE A 50 -8.14 -12.77 -12.39
N VAL A 51 -8.67 -13.82 -11.76
CA VAL A 51 -8.43 -14.14 -10.35
C VAL A 51 -6.96 -14.44 -10.09
N GLU A 52 -6.33 -15.29 -10.92
CA GLU A 52 -4.90 -15.62 -10.83
C GLU A 52 -4.01 -14.38 -10.96
N ARG A 53 -4.32 -13.50 -11.92
CA ARG A 53 -3.58 -12.24 -12.10
C ARG A 53 -3.77 -11.28 -10.93
N GLY A 54 -4.95 -11.23 -10.33
CA GLY A 54 -5.20 -10.43 -9.12
C GLY A 54 -4.40 -10.93 -7.92
N ILE A 55 -4.38 -12.25 -7.69
CA ILE A 55 -3.57 -12.87 -6.63
C ILE A 55 -2.09 -12.58 -6.87
N ALA A 56 -1.60 -12.74 -8.09
CA ALA A 56 -0.22 -12.42 -8.45
C ALA A 56 0.09 -10.94 -8.20
N ALA A 57 -0.82 -10.02 -8.54
CA ALA A 57 -0.66 -8.59 -8.28
C ALA A 57 -0.59 -8.28 -6.78
N LEU A 58 -1.44 -8.89 -5.95
CA LEU A 58 -1.38 -8.74 -4.49
C LEU A 58 -0.04 -9.24 -3.91
N MET A 59 0.41 -10.42 -4.35
CA MET A 59 1.68 -11.00 -3.89
C MET A 59 2.90 -10.16 -4.33
N LEU A 60 2.86 -9.60 -5.55
CA LEU A 60 3.90 -8.68 -6.01
C LEU A 60 3.88 -7.38 -5.21
N THR A 61 2.70 -6.84 -4.87
CA THR A 61 2.59 -5.67 -3.98
C THR A 61 3.30 -5.92 -2.64
N VAL A 62 3.02 -7.06 -1.99
CA VAL A 62 3.71 -7.46 -0.75
C VAL A 62 5.23 -7.49 -0.92
N LEU A 63 5.73 -8.09 -2.01
CA LEU A 63 7.16 -8.15 -2.29
C LEU A 63 7.77 -6.75 -2.44
N PHE A 64 7.11 -5.88 -3.21
CA PHE A 64 7.59 -4.52 -3.40
C PHE A 64 7.49 -3.68 -2.13
N ASP A 65 6.52 -3.93 -1.25
CA ASP A 65 6.46 -3.28 0.06
C ASP A 65 7.69 -3.58 0.92
N VAL A 66 8.14 -4.84 0.91
CA VAL A 66 9.38 -5.26 1.59
C VAL A 66 10.60 -4.60 0.95
N ILE A 67 10.68 -4.54 -0.39
CA ILE A 67 11.77 -3.85 -1.10
C ILE A 67 11.81 -2.37 -0.71
N VAL A 68 10.67 -1.69 -0.69
CA VAL A 68 10.58 -0.28 -0.27
C VAL A 68 11.02 -0.14 1.18
N ALA A 69 10.55 -1.00 2.09
CA ALA A 69 10.96 -0.96 3.49
C ALA A 69 12.49 -1.07 3.66
N CYS A 70 13.13 -2.01 2.96
CA CYS A 70 14.59 -2.18 2.98
C CYS A 70 15.32 -0.95 2.40
N THR A 71 14.82 -0.37 1.31
CA THR A 71 15.45 0.79 0.68
C THR A 71 15.33 2.04 1.56
N LEU A 72 14.14 2.31 2.12
CA LEU A 72 13.91 3.43 3.03
C LEU A 72 14.74 3.30 4.31
N TYR A 73 14.81 2.10 4.90
CA TYR A 73 15.65 1.84 6.07
C TYR A 73 17.09 2.25 5.82
N THR A 74 17.65 1.85 4.68
CA THR A 74 19.05 2.11 4.35
C THR A 74 19.29 3.58 4.04
N LEU A 75 18.38 4.22 3.29
CA LEU A 75 18.46 5.63 2.92
C LEU A 75 18.39 6.55 4.14
N PHE A 76 17.56 6.21 5.13
CA PHE A 76 17.25 7.09 6.26
C PHE A 76 17.75 6.57 7.60
N LYS A 77 18.63 5.56 7.61
CA LYS A 77 19.19 4.92 8.81
C LYS A 77 19.67 5.90 9.91
N PRO A 78 20.27 7.07 9.61
CA PRO A 78 20.72 7.99 10.65
C PRO A 78 19.60 8.59 11.52
N ASN A 79 18.35 8.58 11.05
CA ASN A 79 17.20 9.09 11.81
C ASN A 79 16.67 8.00 12.77
N SER A 80 16.45 8.35 14.04
CA SER A 80 15.99 7.43 15.08
C SER A 80 14.60 6.82 14.81
N LEU A 81 13.74 7.52 14.06
CA LEU A 81 12.39 7.06 13.72
C LEU A 81 12.36 6.05 12.57
N THR A 82 13.47 5.89 11.83
CA THR A 82 13.53 5.05 10.62
C THR A 82 13.23 3.59 10.91
N ILE A 83 13.71 3.06 12.04
CA ILE A 83 13.43 1.67 12.42
C ILE A 83 11.92 1.48 12.63
N ALA A 84 11.28 2.36 13.41
CA ALA A 84 9.84 2.29 13.67
C ALA A 84 9.04 2.39 12.36
N SER A 85 9.34 3.38 11.51
CA SER A 85 8.68 3.54 10.21
C SER A 85 8.83 2.30 9.32
N THR A 86 10.01 1.69 9.30
CA THR A 86 10.28 0.47 8.53
C THR A 86 9.46 -0.72 9.06
N LEU A 87 9.43 -0.91 10.38
CA LEU A 87 8.67 -2.00 11.00
C LEU A 87 7.17 -1.88 10.72
N PHE A 88 6.59 -0.68 10.81
CA PHE A 88 5.18 -0.45 10.48
C PHE A 88 4.86 -0.78 9.02
N ARG A 89 5.76 -0.47 8.08
CA ARG A 89 5.61 -0.89 6.68
C ARG A 89 5.67 -2.41 6.49
N LEU A 90 6.57 -3.08 7.20
CA LEU A 90 6.67 -4.55 7.14
C LEU A 90 5.45 -5.23 7.77
N ILE A 91 4.91 -4.68 8.86
CA ILE A 91 3.65 -5.14 9.46
C ILE A 91 2.52 -4.98 8.43
N HIS A 92 2.41 -3.83 7.77
CA HIS A 92 1.45 -3.64 6.68
C HIS A 92 1.55 -4.74 5.60
N ALA A 93 2.76 -4.98 5.09
CA ALA A 93 3.02 -6.01 4.08
C ALA A 93 2.62 -7.42 4.57
N LEU A 94 2.89 -7.72 5.83
CA LEU A 94 2.48 -8.99 6.45
C LEU A 94 0.95 -9.14 6.49
N PHE A 95 0.23 -8.09 6.90
CA PHE A 95 -1.24 -8.11 6.91
C PHE A 95 -1.81 -8.29 5.50
N LEU A 96 -1.24 -7.63 4.48
CA LEU A 96 -1.65 -7.84 3.08
C LEU A 96 -1.38 -9.28 2.62
N ALA A 97 -0.25 -9.87 3.01
CA ALA A 97 0.05 -11.27 2.70
C ALA A 97 -0.97 -12.24 3.35
N VAL A 98 -1.28 -12.03 4.64
CA VAL A 98 -2.27 -12.83 5.37
C VAL A 98 -3.66 -12.66 4.77
N ALA A 99 -4.06 -11.43 4.43
CA ALA A 99 -5.31 -11.14 3.74
C ALA A 99 -5.38 -11.92 2.43
N THR A 100 -4.32 -11.86 1.62
CA THR A 100 -4.23 -12.55 0.32
C THR A 100 -4.39 -14.06 0.47
N VAL A 101 -3.75 -14.68 1.47
CA VAL A 101 -3.94 -16.12 1.75
C VAL A 101 -5.39 -16.42 2.16
N SER A 102 -6.01 -15.57 2.98
CA SER A 102 -7.41 -15.71 3.36
C SER A 102 -8.35 -15.66 2.15
N LEU A 103 -8.07 -14.76 1.20
CA LEU A 103 -8.78 -14.68 -0.08
C LEU A 103 -8.60 -15.96 -0.88
N VAL A 104 -7.38 -16.44 -1.09
CA VAL A 104 -7.12 -17.67 -1.86
C VAL A 104 -7.92 -18.84 -1.30
N ASN A 105 -7.96 -18.99 0.02
CA ASN A 105 -8.71 -20.07 0.67
C ASN A 105 -10.21 -19.99 0.36
N SER A 106 -10.79 -18.79 0.29
CA SER A 106 -12.22 -18.64 0.03
C SER A 106 -12.63 -18.93 -1.41
N LEU A 107 -11.70 -18.80 -2.37
CA LEU A 107 -11.97 -19.03 -3.79
C LEU A 107 -12.15 -20.52 -4.13
N SER A 108 -11.85 -21.43 -3.20
CA SER A 108 -12.09 -22.87 -3.36
C SER A 108 -13.56 -23.29 -3.13
N PHE A 109 -14.37 -22.41 -2.53
CA PHE A 109 -15.76 -22.71 -2.21
C PHE A 109 -16.68 -22.54 -3.42
N HIS A 110 -17.59 -23.48 -3.61
CA HIS A 110 -18.64 -23.42 -4.64
C HIS A 110 -19.92 -22.78 -4.07
N SER A 111 -19.76 -21.72 -3.28
CA SER A 111 -20.85 -21.01 -2.64
C SER A 111 -20.55 -19.52 -2.69
N GLU A 112 -21.47 -18.77 -3.27
CA GLU A 112 -21.38 -17.32 -3.40
C GLU A 112 -21.17 -16.65 -2.03
N GLY A 113 -21.96 -17.04 -1.03
CA GLY A 113 -21.85 -16.50 0.33
C GLY A 113 -20.49 -16.74 0.96
N LEU A 114 -19.90 -17.93 0.78
CA LEU A 114 -18.58 -18.25 1.35
C LEU A 114 -17.44 -17.49 0.66
N ILE A 115 -17.56 -17.25 -0.66
CA ILE A 115 -16.59 -16.41 -1.41
C ILE A 115 -16.68 -14.96 -0.92
N LEU A 116 -17.89 -14.41 -0.81
CA LEU A 116 -18.12 -13.05 -0.34
C LEU A 116 -17.65 -12.85 1.11
N ASP A 117 -17.89 -13.81 1.99
CA ASP A 117 -17.33 -13.81 3.34
C ASP A 117 -15.79 -13.80 3.33
N GLY A 118 -15.18 -14.49 2.36
CA GLY A 118 -13.74 -14.45 2.11
C GLY A 118 -13.23 -13.06 1.73
N ILE A 119 -13.92 -12.39 0.82
CA ILE A 119 -13.62 -11.01 0.43
C ILE A 119 -13.76 -10.06 1.63
N ASN A 120 -14.80 -10.23 2.45
CA ASN A 120 -15.00 -9.43 3.65
C ASN A 120 -13.87 -9.64 4.68
N ARG A 121 -13.41 -10.89 4.84
CA ARG A 121 -12.23 -11.21 5.67
C ARG A 121 -10.95 -10.60 5.11
N PHE A 122 -10.73 -10.71 3.79
CA PHE A 122 -9.61 -10.05 3.10
C PHE A 122 -9.60 -8.55 3.39
N ASN A 123 -10.73 -7.86 3.17
CA ASN A 123 -10.84 -6.42 3.38
C ASN A 123 -10.60 -6.02 4.84
N SER A 124 -11.15 -6.79 5.79
CA SER A 124 -10.95 -6.54 7.23
C SER A 124 -9.49 -6.66 7.65
N ILE A 125 -8.80 -7.72 7.20
CA ILE A 125 -7.38 -7.94 7.51
C ILE A 125 -6.52 -6.87 6.82
N TRP A 126 -6.80 -6.55 5.56
CA TRP A 126 -6.05 -5.55 4.82
C TRP A 126 -6.20 -4.15 5.43
N MET A 127 -7.40 -3.78 5.86
CA MET A 127 -7.67 -2.52 6.55
C MET A 127 -6.85 -2.39 7.85
N LEU A 128 -6.72 -3.44 8.66
CA LEU A 128 -5.81 -3.43 9.81
C LEU A 128 -4.36 -3.17 9.37
N GLY A 129 -3.93 -3.77 8.28
CA GLY A 129 -2.65 -3.47 7.65
C GLY A 129 -2.51 -2.00 7.26
N LEU A 130 -3.58 -1.37 6.73
CA LEU A 130 -3.58 0.03 6.33
C LEU A 130 -3.46 1.00 7.53
N ALA A 131 -3.96 0.66 8.71
CA ALA A 131 -3.70 1.46 9.92
C ALA A 131 -2.20 1.55 10.24
N PHE A 132 -1.49 0.42 10.18
CA PHE A 132 -0.03 0.40 10.38
C PHE A 132 0.70 1.16 9.28
N PHE A 133 0.20 1.05 8.04
CA PHE A 133 0.70 1.87 6.94
C PHE A 133 0.52 3.36 7.19
N GLY A 134 -0.61 3.77 7.76
CA GLY A 134 -0.86 5.16 8.14
C GLY A 134 0.17 5.69 9.14
N ILE A 135 0.50 4.90 10.17
CA ILE A 135 1.57 5.24 11.12
C ILE A 135 2.93 5.33 10.39
N HIS A 136 3.22 4.40 9.47
CA HIS A 136 4.42 4.47 8.64
C HIS A 136 4.50 5.80 7.87
N LEU A 137 3.42 6.26 7.22
CA LEU A 137 3.38 7.51 6.46
C LEU A 137 3.59 8.75 7.36
N ILE A 138 2.97 8.76 8.55
CA ILE A 138 3.19 9.82 9.54
C ILE A 138 4.67 9.91 9.89
N LEU A 139 5.30 8.79 10.25
CA LEU A 139 6.73 8.76 10.57
C LEU A 139 7.60 9.13 9.36
N LEU A 140 7.27 8.60 8.18
CA LEU A 140 8.02 8.86 6.95
C LEU A 140 8.00 10.35 6.59
N SER A 141 6.89 11.06 6.81
CA SER A 141 6.79 12.49 6.59
C SER A 141 7.75 13.32 7.46
N MET A 142 8.12 12.81 8.64
CA MET A 142 9.07 13.44 9.56
C MET A 142 10.52 13.10 9.20
N ILE A 143 10.75 11.93 8.58
CA ILE A 143 12.08 11.39 8.26
C ILE A 143 12.58 11.90 6.90
N VAL A 144 11.72 11.93 5.89
CA VAL A 144 12.14 12.17 4.50
C VAL A 144 12.47 13.65 4.27
N PRO A 145 13.60 13.99 3.61
CA PRO A 145 13.95 15.37 3.30
C PRO A 145 13.27 15.87 2.01
N ALA A 146 12.01 15.49 1.80
CA ALA A 146 11.21 15.91 0.64
C ALA A 146 10.63 17.32 0.86
N PRO A 147 10.18 18.01 -0.21
CA PRO A 147 9.44 19.27 -0.09
C PRO A 147 8.29 19.19 0.92
N THR A 148 8.03 20.29 1.63
CA THR A 148 6.99 20.35 2.68
C THR A 148 5.62 19.94 2.16
N SER A 149 5.26 20.27 0.92
CA SER A 149 4.00 19.83 0.31
C SER A 149 3.84 18.30 0.32
N ILE A 150 4.87 17.56 -0.13
CA ILE A 150 4.87 16.09 -0.12
C ILE A 150 4.73 15.58 1.32
N ARG A 151 5.53 16.11 2.24
CA ARG A 151 5.52 15.70 3.65
C ARG A 151 4.14 15.93 4.30
N SER A 152 3.50 17.06 4.03
CA SER A 152 2.16 17.36 4.53
C SER A 152 1.12 16.39 4.01
N PHE A 153 1.15 16.04 2.71
CA PHE A 153 0.24 15.03 2.16
C PHE A 153 0.47 13.63 2.74
N LEU A 154 1.73 13.22 2.94
CA LEU A 154 2.05 11.96 3.61
C LEU A 154 1.52 11.94 5.05
N PHE A 155 1.71 13.03 5.79
CA PHE A 155 1.19 13.14 7.16
C PHE A 155 -0.34 13.06 7.20
N LEU A 156 -1.02 13.82 6.34
CA LEU A 156 -2.49 13.83 6.26
C LEU A 156 -3.04 12.48 5.81
N GLY A 157 -2.44 11.84 4.81
CA GLY A 157 -2.84 10.51 4.36
C GLY A 157 -2.63 9.45 5.44
N GLY A 158 -1.51 9.54 6.17
CA GLY A 158 -1.23 8.66 7.29
C GLY A 158 -2.23 8.80 8.43
N LEU A 159 -2.60 10.04 8.78
CA LEU A 159 -3.65 10.33 9.75
C LEU A 159 -5.01 9.82 9.27
N ALA A 160 -5.33 10.01 7.99
CA ALA A 160 -6.59 9.57 7.41
C ALA A 160 -6.75 8.05 7.50
N TYR A 161 -5.72 7.26 7.13
CA TYR A 161 -5.76 5.80 7.29
C TYR A 161 -6.02 5.34 8.72
N PHE A 162 -5.34 5.99 9.67
CA PHE A 162 -5.47 5.62 11.07
C PHE A 162 -6.88 5.93 11.61
N ILE A 163 -7.41 7.12 11.29
CA ILE A 163 -8.76 7.53 11.68
C ILE A 163 -9.81 6.63 11.02
N ASP A 164 -9.72 6.40 9.71
CA ASP A 164 -10.67 5.57 8.96
C ASP A 164 -10.74 4.15 9.55
N THR A 165 -9.60 3.54 9.86
CA THR A 165 -9.58 2.21 10.47
C THR A 165 -10.23 2.20 11.85
N ILE A 166 -10.00 3.21 12.69
CA ILE A 166 -10.66 3.32 14.01
C ILE A 166 -12.17 3.45 13.85
N LEU A 167 -12.61 4.31 12.92
CA LEU A 167 -14.04 4.51 12.66
C LEU A 167 -14.68 3.22 12.16
N HIS A 168 -14.04 2.48 11.25
CA HIS A 168 -14.56 1.22 10.76
C HIS A 168 -14.71 0.17 11.89
N LEU A 169 -13.85 0.20 12.91
CA LEU A 169 -13.89 -0.76 14.03
C LEU A 169 -14.87 -0.36 15.14
N THR A 170 -15.13 0.93 15.32
CA THR A 170 -15.83 1.45 16.52
C THR A 170 -17.13 2.17 16.23
N PHE A 171 -17.32 2.66 15.00
CA PHE A 171 -18.46 3.50 14.63
C PHE A 171 -19.54 2.69 13.93
N SER A 172 -20.69 2.51 14.60
CA SER A 172 -21.80 1.69 14.10
C SER A 172 -22.43 2.23 12.80
N ALA A 173 -22.33 3.52 12.53
CA ALA A 173 -22.84 4.16 11.31
C ALA A 173 -21.74 4.35 10.23
N TYR A 174 -20.64 3.60 10.29
CA TYR A 174 -19.54 3.70 9.31
C TYR A 174 -20.04 3.58 7.86
N SER A 175 -20.98 2.67 7.61
CA SER A 175 -21.58 2.44 6.29
C SER A 175 -22.12 3.71 5.63
N ASP A 176 -22.66 4.63 6.42
CA ASP A 176 -23.31 5.85 5.94
C ASP A 176 -22.28 6.87 5.44
N TYR A 177 -21.02 6.73 5.88
CA TYR A 177 -19.91 7.64 5.57
C TYR A 177 -18.79 6.96 4.77
N ALA A 178 -18.91 5.67 4.45
CA ALA A 178 -17.85 4.86 3.85
C ALA A 178 -17.25 5.51 2.59
N PHE A 179 -18.08 6.08 1.70
CA PHE A 179 -17.59 6.75 0.50
C PHE A 179 -16.82 8.05 0.81
N SER A 180 -17.33 8.87 1.74
CA SER A 180 -16.66 10.11 2.15
C SER A 180 -15.33 9.83 2.84
N LEU A 181 -15.27 8.80 3.69
CA LEU A 181 -14.05 8.35 4.35
C LEU A 181 -13.05 7.76 3.35
N LEU A 182 -13.52 6.99 2.37
CA LEU A 182 -12.69 6.53 1.26
C LEU A 182 -12.01 7.70 0.54
N LEU A 183 -12.73 8.76 0.20
CA LEU A 183 -12.15 9.94 -0.45
C LEU A 183 -11.19 10.70 0.47
N PHE A 184 -11.54 10.82 1.75
CA PHE A 184 -10.71 11.45 2.79
C PHE A 184 -9.36 10.73 2.94
N VAL A 185 -9.33 9.41 2.80
CA VAL A 185 -8.10 8.60 2.80
C VAL A 185 -7.39 8.67 1.45
N ALA A 186 -8.11 8.42 0.36
CA ALA A 186 -7.52 8.21 -0.96
C ALA A 186 -6.84 9.48 -1.49
N ILE A 187 -7.48 10.64 -1.38
CA ILE A 187 -6.96 11.89 -1.97
C ILE A 187 -5.57 12.26 -1.40
N PRO A 188 -5.41 12.47 -0.08
CA PRO A 188 -4.11 12.88 0.45
C PRO A 188 -3.04 11.80 0.28
N THR A 189 -3.41 10.53 0.42
CA THR A 189 -2.48 9.41 0.26
C THR A 189 -1.98 9.30 -1.18
N VAL A 190 -2.88 9.23 -2.16
CA VAL A 190 -2.52 9.11 -3.58
C VAL A 190 -1.63 10.28 -3.99
N VAL A 191 -1.99 11.51 -3.63
CA VAL A 191 -1.18 12.69 -3.97
C VAL A 191 0.18 12.64 -3.27
N GLY A 192 0.23 12.31 -1.98
CA GLY A 192 1.45 12.26 -1.19
C GLY A 192 2.43 11.20 -1.67
N GLU A 193 1.96 9.96 -1.82
CA GLU A 193 2.79 8.83 -2.22
C GLU A 193 3.23 8.90 -3.68
N PHE A 194 2.34 9.30 -4.59
CA PHE A 194 2.70 9.48 -5.99
C PHE A 194 3.76 10.58 -6.15
N SER A 195 3.57 11.71 -5.45
CA SER A 195 4.56 12.80 -5.45
C SER A 195 5.89 12.36 -4.85
N LEU A 196 5.85 11.56 -3.78
CA LEU A 196 7.05 10.99 -3.16
C LEU A 196 7.79 10.05 -4.12
N ALA A 197 7.07 9.18 -4.84
CA ALA A 197 7.64 8.28 -5.84
C ALA A 197 8.36 9.04 -6.96
N VAL A 198 7.70 10.07 -7.52
CA VAL A 198 8.31 10.97 -8.51
C VAL A 198 9.56 11.65 -7.94
N TRP A 199 9.48 12.15 -6.71
CA TRP A 199 10.60 12.79 -6.05
C TRP A 199 11.78 11.82 -5.88
N PHE A 200 11.56 10.58 -5.44
CA PHE A 200 12.60 9.55 -5.33
C PHE A 200 13.25 9.23 -6.68
N ILE A 201 12.48 9.10 -7.75
CA ILE A 201 13.03 8.90 -9.11
C ILE A 201 13.91 10.08 -9.51
N LYS A 202 13.49 11.31 -9.24
CA LYS A 202 14.29 12.52 -9.50
C LYS A 202 15.60 12.50 -8.71
N GLN A 203 15.58 12.12 -7.42
CA GLN A 203 16.80 12.01 -6.62
C GLN A 203 17.74 10.91 -7.14
N GLY A 204 17.20 9.80 -7.64
CA GLY A 204 17.97 8.69 -8.21
C GLY A 204 18.59 9.00 -9.59
N THR A 205 17.93 9.85 -10.39
CA THR A 205 18.34 10.19 -11.77
C THR A 205 19.21 11.45 -11.85
N GLN A 206 19.18 12.33 -10.85
CA GLN A 206 20.00 13.52 -10.84
C GLN A 206 21.51 13.18 -10.79
N SER A 207 22.14 13.27 -11.94
CA SER A 207 23.56 13.60 -12.05
C SER A 207 23.71 15.05 -11.61
N LYS A 208 24.32 15.32 -10.45
CA LYS A 208 25.07 16.58 -10.34
C LYS A 208 26.20 16.44 -11.36
N VAL A 209 25.95 16.85 -12.61
CA VAL A 209 27.01 17.30 -13.49
C VAL A 209 27.59 18.50 -12.75
N ALA A 210 28.76 18.30 -12.16
CA ALA A 210 29.54 19.41 -11.67
C ALA A 210 29.91 20.26 -12.88
N GLN A 211 29.43 21.50 -12.91
CA GLN A 211 30.12 22.63 -13.50
C GLN A 211 30.32 23.64 -12.37
#